data_AF-A0A7C4FJS4-F1
#
_entry.id   AF-A0A7C4FJS4-F1
#
_cell.length_a   1.000
_cell.length_b   1.000
_cell.length_c   1.000
_cell.angle_alpha   90.00
_cell.angle_beta   90.00
_cell.angle_gamma   90.00
#
_symmetry.space_group_name_H-M   'P 1'
#
loop_
_entity.id
_entity.type
_entity.pdbx_description
1 polymer ?
#
loop_
_entity_poly.entity_id
_entity_poly.type
_entity_poly.pdbx_seq_one_letter_code
_entity_poly.pdbx_strand_id
1 'polypeptide(L)'
;MEGVSTLVGIVLLLLVVFLAVSAFVLVLRGTAGIWPRTAPKIYLQLVGAFGRDNLTELVFQHQGGETLRTSDLSLVLEGTLREGERERLSTENADWCPENELRTGEFTIRIGKAFENIERLILLHRPTGATIFSLFLPLEVSQGWSGG
;
A
#
# COMPACT_ATOMS: atom_id res chain seq x y z
N MET A 1 -2.46 60.90 27.07
CA MET A 1 -2.11 59.65 26.35
C MET A 1 -0.89 59.09 27.04
N GLU A 2 -1.10 58.17 27.98
CA GLU A 2 -0.02 57.54 28.73
C GLU A 2 0.71 56.57 27.79
N GLY A 3 1.98 56.86 27.52
CA GLY A 3 2.81 56.01 26.68
C GLY A 3 3.04 54.67 27.37
N VAL A 4 2.62 53.58 26.74
CA VAL A 4 2.94 52.23 27.18
C VAL A 4 4.46 52.14 27.38
N SER A 5 4.89 51.87 28.61
CA SER A 5 6.31 51.77 28.98
C SER A 5 7.04 50.85 28.01
N THR A 6 8.17 51.29 27.48
CA THR A 6 9.00 50.55 26.50
C THR A 6 9.26 49.10 26.94
N LEU A 7 9.35 48.87 28.26
CA LEU A 7 9.49 47.54 28.85
C LEU A 7 8.30 46.62 28.53
N VAL A 8 7.07 47.13 28.61
CA VAL A 8 5.84 46.39 28.30
C VAL A 8 5.79 46.03 26.81
N GLY A 9 6.25 46.93 25.94
CA GLY A 9 6.37 46.68 24.51
C GLY A 9 7.35 45.54 24.19
N ILE A 10 8.50 45.51 24.85
CA ILE A 10 9.52 44.46 24.66
C ILE A 10 9.00 43.10 25.15
N VAL A 11 8.35 43.05 26.32
CA VAL A 11 7.81 41.80 26.88
C VAL A 11 6.73 41.22 25.96
N LEU A 12 5.84 42.05 25.42
CA LEU A 12 4.81 41.61 24.48
C LEU A 12 5.42 41.09 23.17
N LEU A 13 6.44 41.76 22.65
CA LEU A 13 7.14 41.32 21.43
C LEU A 13 7.77 39.93 21.62
N LEU A 14 8.46 39.71 22.74
CA LEU A 14 9.09 38.43 23.06
C LEU A 14 8.06 37.30 23.19
N LEU A 15 6.91 37.59 23.79
CA LEU A 15 5.81 36.63 23.90
C LEU A 15 5.28 36.21 22.52
N VAL A 16 5.05 37.18 21.63
CA VAL A 16 4.57 36.91 20.26
C VAL A 16 5.59 36.07 19.48
N VAL A 17 6.87 36.40 19.57
CA VAL A 17 7.94 35.63 18.92
C VAL A 17 8.00 34.22 19.48
N PHE A 18 7.91 34.04 20.79
CA PHE A 18 7.92 32.71 21.42
C PHE A 18 6.73 31.85 20.97
N LEU A 19 5.53 32.43 20.89
CA LEU A 19 4.34 31.75 20.40
C LEU A 19 4.46 31.38 18.91
N ALA A 20 4.98 32.30 18.08
CA ALA A 20 5.21 32.04 16.66
C ALA A 20 6.22 30.91 16.43
N VAL A 21 7.34 30.91 17.16
CA VAL A 21 8.35 29.85 17.09
C VAL A 21 7.78 28.52 17.58
N SER A 22 7.02 28.51 18.67
CA SER A 22 6.40 27.29 19.20
C SER A 22 5.39 26.68 18.24
N ALA A 23 4.55 27.53 17.62
CA ALA A 23 3.60 27.10 16.58
C ALA A 23 4.34 26.54 15.36
N PHE A 24 5.43 27.18 14.93
CA PHE A 24 6.25 26.71 13.81
C PHE A 24 6.91 25.36 14.09
N VAL A 25 7.43 25.13 15.31
CA VAL A 25 7.98 23.84 15.73
C VAL A 25 6.91 22.75 15.79
N LEU A 26 5.69 23.08 16.23
CA LEU A 26 4.54 22.16 16.21
C LEU A 26 4.13 21.77 14.78
N VAL A 27 4.10 22.73 13.85
CA VAL A 27 3.82 22.47 12.43
C VAL A 27 4.93 21.63 11.79
N LEU A 28 6.20 21.89 12.11
CA LEU A 28 7.32 21.09 11.61
C LEU A 28 7.31 19.66 12.18
N ARG A 29 6.98 19.48 13.47
CA ARG A 29 6.82 18.15 14.08
C ARG A 29 5.60 17.41 13.54
N GLY A 30 4.52 18.11 13.19
CA GLY A 30 3.34 17.54 12.55
C GLY A 30 3.56 17.14 11.08
N THR A 31 4.44 17.86 10.37
CA THR A 31 4.72 17.60 8.94
C THR A 31 5.92 16.69 8.68
N ALA A 32 6.80 16.47 9.68
CA ALA A 32 7.89 15.50 9.59
C ALA A 32 7.42 14.04 9.34
N GLY A 33 6.12 13.75 9.46
CA GLY A 33 5.50 12.48 9.09
C GLY A 33 4.83 12.44 7.71
N ILE A 34 4.83 13.52 6.92
CA ILE A 34 4.00 13.66 5.70
C ILE A 34 4.82 13.61 4.40
N TRP A 35 6.12 13.28 4.47
CA TRP A 35 6.86 13.03 3.25
C TRP A 35 6.56 11.61 2.76
N PRO A 36 6.08 11.41 1.51
CA PRO A 36 5.90 10.07 0.99
C PRO A 36 7.28 9.40 0.99
N ARG A 37 7.45 8.38 1.84
CA ARG A 37 8.59 7.46 1.77
C ARG A 37 8.68 7.03 0.32
N THR A 38 9.78 7.26 -0.38
CA THR A 38 9.92 6.90 -1.79
C THR A 38 9.40 5.47 -2.04
N ALA A 39 8.73 5.25 -3.17
CA ALA A 39 8.22 3.91 -3.48
C ALA A 39 9.37 2.89 -3.46
N PRO A 40 9.18 1.73 -2.83
CA PRO A 40 10.24 0.75 -2.66
C PRO A 40 10.67 0.22 -4.02
N LYS A 41 11.97 0.10 -4.24
CA LYS A 41 12.50 -0.52 -5.46
C LYS A 41 12.46 -2.03 -5.30
N ILE A 42 11.52 -2.67 -5.98
CA ILE A 42 11.29 -4.11 -5.91
C ILE A 42 11.13 -4.71 -7.30
N TYR A 43 11.40 -6.00 -7.42
CA TYR A 43 11.15 -6.79 -8.62
C TYR A 43 10.20 -7.93 -8.27
N LEU A 44 8.97 -7.86 -8.76
CA LEU A 44 7.94 -8.86 -8.55
C LEU A 44 7.57 -9.54 -9.86
N GLN A 45 7.37 -10.84 -9.80
CA GLN A 45 6.80 -11.63 -10.89
C GLN A 45 5.60 -12.42 -10.36
N LEU A 46 4.49 -12.41 -11.08
CA LEU A 46 3.42 -13.38 -10.85
C LEU A 46 3.87 -14.72 -11.43
N VAL A 47 4.00 -15.75 -10.60
CA VAL A 47 4.47 -17.08 -11.00
C VAL A 47 3.35 -18.10 -11.09
N GLY A 48 2.21 -17.84 -10.45
CA GLY A 48 1.05 -18.71 -10.55
C GLY A 48 -0.24 -18.05 -10.10
N ALA A 49 -1.34 -18.53 -10.67
CA ALA A 49 -2.69 -18.17 -10.28
C ALA A 49 -3.48 -19.48 -10.17
N PHE A 50 -3.94 -19.79 -8.96
CA PHE A 50 -4.44 -21.11 -8.60
C PHE A 50 -5.84 -21.06 -8.00
N GLY A 51 -6.51 -22.21 -8.12
CA GLY A 51 -7.69 -22.60 -7.38
C GLY A 51 -8.35 -23.78 -8.08
N ARG A 52 -9.27 -24.47 -7.38
CA ARG A 52 -9.82 -25.75 -7.87
C ARG A 52 -10.70 -25.56 -9.11
N ASP A 53 -11.65 -24.64 -9.00
CA ASP A 53 -12.64 -24.35 -10.03
C ASP A 53 -12.60 -22.87 -10.46
N ASN A 54 -11.96 -22.00 -9.68
CA ASN A 54 -11.89 -20.55 -9.86
C ASN A 54 -10.58 -20.02 -9.29
N LEU A 55 -10.17 -18.82 -9.68
CA LEU A 55 -9.00 -18.15 -9.11
C LEU A 55 -9.29 -17.69 -7.69
N THR A 56 -8.56 -18.26 -6.74
CA THR A 56 -8.63 -17.94 -5.31
C THR A 56 -7.26 -17.62 -4.72
N GLU A 57 -6.17 -17.96 -5.39
CA GLU A 57 -4.81 -17.70 -4.91
C GLU A 57 -3.93 -17.14 -6.02
N LEU A 58 -3.07 -16.17 -5.68
CA LEU A 58 -2.04 -15.61 -6.54
C LEU A 58 -0.68 -15.83 -5.88
N VAL A 59 0.24 -16.46 -6.58
CA VAL A 59 1.60 -16.69 -6.11
C VAL A 59 2.54 -15.77 -6.85
N PHE A 60 3.29 -14.98 -6.08
CA PHE A 60 4.28 -14.06 -6.57
C PHE A 60 5.66 -14.48 -6.13
N GLN A 61 6.65 -14.18 -6.95
CA GLN A 61 8.05 -14.28 -6.63
C GLN A 61 8.64 -12.87 -6.50
N HIS A 62 9.17 -12.56 -5.32
CA HIS A 62 10.01 -11.39 -5.07
C HIS A 62 11.45 -11.73 -5.46
N GLN A 63 11.92 -11.12 -6.55
CA GLN A 63 13.19 -11.44 -7.20
C GLN A 63 14.36 -10.58 -6.71
N GLY A 64 14.10 -9.57 -5.89
CA GLY A 64 15.13 -8.66 -5.40
C GLY A 64 14.62 -7.26 -5.10
N GLY A 65 15.52 -6.46 -4.52
CA GLY A 65 15.21 -5.10 -4.07
C GLY A 65 14.91 -5.02 -2.58
N GLU A 66 14.06 -4.07 -2.20
CA GLU A 66 13.72 -3.78 -0.82
C GLU A 66 12.70 -4.77 -0.22
N THR A 67 12.77 -4.98 1.10
CA THR A 67 11.73 -5.70 1.86
C THR A 67 10.46 -4.87 1.91
N LEU A 68 9.30 -5.49 1.68
CA LEU A 68 8.00 -4.83 1.78
C LEU A 68 7.28 -5.24 3.04
N ARG A 69 6.57 -4.31 3.66
CA ARG A 69 5.55 -4.67 4.65
C ARG A 69 4.24 -4.90 3.93
N THR A 70 3.58 -6.02 4.20
CA THR A 70 2.23 -6.32 3.71
C THR A 70 1.23 -5.24 4.12
N SER A 71 1.42 -4.65 5.31
CA SER A 71 0.65 -3.50 5.82
C SER A 71 0.78 -2.23 4.98
N ASP A 72 1.76 -2.17 4.08
CA ASP A 72 1.98 -1.04 3.19
C ASP A 72 1.51 -1.36 1.76
N LEU A 73 0.98 -2.57 1.52
CA LEU A 73 0.52 -3.01 0.21
C LEU A 73 -1.00 -2.93 0.09
N SER A 74 -1.44 -2.64 -1.13
CA SER A 74 -2.84 -2.70 -1.55
C SER A 74 -2.93 -3.51 -2.84
N LEU A 75 -3.94 -4.38 -2.92
CA LEU A 75 -4.25 -5.22 -4.06
C LEU A 75 -5.54 -4.70 -4.66
N VAL A 76 -5.51 -4.46 -5.97
CA VAL A 76 -6.69 -4.16 -6.76
C VAL A 76 -6.83 -5.27 -7.80
N LEU A 77 -7.93 -6.01 -7.70
CA LEU A 77 -8.34 -6.99 -8.68
C LEU A 77 -9.59 -6.51 -9.39
N GLU A 78 -9.65 -6.69 -10.69
CA GLU A 78 -10.84 -6.47 -11.49
C GLU A 78 -11.01 -7.64 -12.44
N GLY A 79 -12.21 -8.22 -12.46
CA GLY A 79 -12.50 -9.39 -13.26
C GLY A 79 -13.95 -9.82 -13.11
N THR A 80 -14.28 -10.97 -13.69
CA THR A 80 -15.62 -11.55 -13.61
C THR A 80 -15.63 -12.61 -12.52
N LEU A 81 -16.58 -12.50 -11.60
CA LEU A 81 -16.86 -13.55 -10.63
C LEU A 81 -17.50 -14.75 -11.33
N ARG A 82 -17.49 -15.91 -10.65
CA ARG A 82 -18.21 -17.10 -11.11
C ARG A 82 -19.70 -16.87 -11.42
N GLU A 83 -20.32 -15.89 -10.78
CA GLU A 83 -21.72 -15.55 -10.99
C GLU A 83 -21.97 -14.72 -12.26
N GLY A 84 -20.92 -14.43 -13.04
CA GLY A 84 -20.97 -13.63 -14.27
C GLY A 84 -20.93 -12.12 -14.04
N GLU A 85 -20.91 -11.69 -12.79
CA GLU A 85 -20.82 -10.27 -12.42
C GLU A 85 -19.38 -9.77 -12.46
N ARG A 86 -19.17 -8.61 -13.08
CA ARG A 86 -17.88 -7.90 -13.05
C ARG A 86 -17.72 -7.27 -11.66
N GLU A 87 -16.65 -7.63 -10.97
CA GLU A 87 -16.34 -7.08 -9.66
C GLU A 87 -14.94 -6.49 -9.62
N ARG A 88 -14.82 -5.39 -8.86
CA ARG A 88 -13.54 -4.82 -8.46
C ARG A 88 -13.32 -5.03 -6.98
N LEU A 89 -12.33 -5.84 -6.62
CA LEU A 89 -11.96 -6.09 -5.23
C LEU A 89 -10.77 -5.19 -4.85
N SER A 90 -10.94 -4.42 -3.78
CA SER A 90 -9.87 -3.69 -3.10
C SER A 90 -9.53 -4.41 -1.79
N THR A 91 -8.23 -4.60 -1.56
CA THR A 91 -7.46 -5.21 -0.45
C THR A 91 -8.08 -5.64 0.88
N GLU A 92 -9.24 -5.14 1.31
CA GLU A 92 -9.76 -5.42 2.67
C GLU A 92 -10.05 -6.92 2.89
N ASN A 93 -10.15 -7.72 1.81
CA ASN A 93 -10.49 -9.15 1.84
C ASN A 93 -9.37 -10.07 1.31
N ALA A 94 -8.12 -9.59 1.22
CA ALA A 94 -6.99 -10.40 0.76
C ALA A 94 -6.10 -10.82 1.94
N ASP A 95 -5.81 -12.12 2.04
CA ASP A 95 -4.92 -12.69 3.04
C ASP A 95 -3.51 -12.88 2.45
N TRP A 96 -2.50 -12.39 3.16
CA TRP A 96 -1.11 -12.30 2.69
C TRP A 96 -0.25 -13.30 3.44
N CYS A 97 0.45 -14.18 2.72
CA CYS A 97 1.34 -15.18 3.29
C CYS A 97 2.76 -14.97 2.75
N PRO A 98 3.74 -14.49 3.55
CA PRO A 98 3.66 -14.20 5.00
C PRO A 98 2.97 -12.86 5.34
N GLU A 99 2.35 -12.77 6.53
CA GLU A 99 1.46 -11.66 6.93
C GLU A 99 2.15 -10.33 7.27
N ASN A 100 3.48 -10.29 7.46
CA ASN A 100 4.18 -9.12 8.00
C ASN A 100 5.15 -8.48 7.00
N GLU A 101 6.13 -9.25 6.54
CA GLU A 101 7.20 -8.78 5.67
C GLU A 101 7.39 -9.73 4.50
N LEU A 102 7.33 -9.19 3.29
CA LEU A 102 7.69 -9.88 2.06
C LEU A 102 9.17 -9.63 1.79
N ARG A 103 9.94 -10.71 1.88
CA ARG A 103 11.36 -10.77 1.51
C ARG A 103 11.50 -11.44 0.15
N THR A 104 12.71 -11.44 -0.39
CA THR A 104 13.04 -12.23 -1.59
C THR A 104 12.60 -13.68 -1.42
N GLY A 105 11.95 -14.23 -2.44
CA GLY A 105 11.32 -15.56 -2.39
C GLY A 105 9.86 -15.53 -2.84
N GLU A 106 9.18 -16.66 -2.70
CA GLU A 106 7.77 -16.78 -3.04
C GLU A 106 6.87 -16.31 -1.89
N PHE A 107 5.77 -15.67 -2.26
CA PHE A 107 4.69 -15.32 -1.34
C PHE A 107 3.34 -15.48 -2.03
N THR A 108 2.31 -15.74 -1.23
CA THR A 108 0.97 -16.03 -1.73
C THR A 108 0.00 -14.98 -1.23
N ILE A 109 -0.90 -14.56 -2.11
CA ILE A 109 -2.06 -13.74 -1.79
C ILE A 109 -3.30 -14.60 -2.01
N ARG A 110 -4.04 -14.89 -0.95
CA ARG A 110 -5.33 -15.56 -1.02
C ARG A 110 -6.43 -14.53 -1.20
N ILE A 111 -7.18 -14.70 -2.27
CA ILE A 111 -8.32 -13.87 -2.64
C ILE A 111 -9.54 -14.51 -1.98
N GLY A 112 -10.20 -13.81 -1.05
CA GLY A 112 -11.41 -14.29 -0.39
C GLY A 112 -12.64 -14.45 -1.30
N LYS A 113 -12.47 -14.31 -2.62
CA LYS A 113 -13.52 -14.44 -3.65
C LYS A 113 -13.01 -15.29 -4.82
N ALA A 114 -13.93 -16.00 -5.45
CA ALA A 114 -13.70 -16.87 -6.59
C ALA A 114 -13.93 -16.11 -7.90
N PHE A 115 -12.84 -15.75 -8.59
CA PHE A 115 -12.89 -15.14 -9.92
C PHE A 115 -12.83 -16.22 -11.01
N GLU A 116 -13.71 -16.11 -12.02
CA GLU A 116 -13.62 -16.93 -13.22
C GLU A 116 -12.43 -16.47 -14.08
N ASN A 117 -12.27 -15.15 -14.21
CA ASN A 117 -11.11 -14.52 -14.82
C ASN A 117 -10.72 -13.24 -14.06
N ILE A 118 -9.45 -12.86 -14.15
CA ILE A 118 -8.96 -11.56 -13.67
C ILE A 118 -8.46 -10.79 -14.89
N GLU A 119 -9.09 -9.66 -15.22
CA GLU A 119 -8.71 -8.80 -16.34
C GLU A 119 -7.58 -7.84 -15.97
N ARG A 120 -7.54 -7.43 -14.70
CA ARG A 120 -6.57 -6.48 -14.17
C ARG A 120 -6.18 -6.85 -12.76
N LEU A 121 -4.87 -6.88 -12.55
CA LEU A 121 -4.23 -7.09 -11.26
C LEU A 121 -3.23 -5.95 -11.03
N ILE A 122 -3.40 -5.20 -9.94
CA ILE A 122 -2.49 -4.11 -9.57
C ILE A 122 -2.11 -4.27 -8.10
N LEU A 123 -0.81 -4.18 -7.82
CA LEU A 123 -0.28 -4.01 -6.48
C LEU A 123 0.21 -2.57 -6.32
N LEU A 124 -0.21 -1.92 -5.25
CA LEU A 124 0.11 -0.53 -4.92
C LEU A 124 0.86 -0.45 -3.58
N HIS A 125 1.82 0.45 -3.49
CA HIS A 125 2.44 0.84 -2.22
C HIS A 125 1.62 1.98 -1.60
N ARG A 126 0.76 1.64 -0.62
CA ARG A 126 -0.20 2.53 0.05
C ARG A 126 0.39 3.87 0.50
N PRO A 127 1.56 3.95 1.15
CA PRO A 127 2.11 5.23 1.60
C PRO A 127 2.40 6.23 0.48
N THR A 128 2.61 5.73 -0.75
CA THR A 128 2.98 6.57 -1.91
C THR A 128 1.94 6.63 -3.00
N GLY A 129 1.00 5.68 -3.04
CA GLY A 129 0.13 5.43 -4.18
C GLY A 129 0.85 4.88 -5.42
N ALA A 130 2.15 4.58 -5.35
CA ALA A 130 2.89 4.06 -6.50
C ALA A 130 2.50 2.62 -6.84
N THR A 131 2.38 2.33 -8.14
CA THR A 131 2.23 0.97 -8.63
C THR A 131 3.55 0.23 -8.51
N ILE A 132 3.53 -0.88 -7.78
CA ILE A 132 4.70 -1.75 -7.60
C ILE A 132 4.67 -2.98 -8.51
N PHE A 133 3.48 -3.37 -8.97
CA PHE A 133 3.30 -4.42 -9.98
C PHE A 133 1.94 -4.21 -10.67
N SER A 134 1.88 -4.50 -11.96
CA SER A 134 0.63 -4.51 -12.71
C SER A 134 0.64 -5.56 -13.80
N LEU A 135 -0.53 -6.16 -14.02
CA LEU A 135 -0.79 -7.09 -15.12
C LEU A 135 -2.17 -6.80 -15.71
N PHE A 136 -2.24 -6.73 -17.04
CA PHE A 136 -3.42 -6.35 -17.82
C PHE A 136 -3.70 -7.38 -18.90
N LEU A 137 -4.01 -8.59 -18.50
CA LEU A 137 -4.36 -9.71 -19.36
C LEU A 137 -5.30 -10.62 -18.58
N PRO A 138 -6.21 -11.34 -19.26
CA PRO A 138 -7.02 -12.35 -18.60
C PRO A 138 -6.09 -13.40 -17.97
N LEU A 139 -6.11 -13.47 -16.64
CA LEU A 139 -5.54 -14.59 -15.91
C LEU A 139 -6.59 -15.69 -15.86
N GLU A 140 -6.18 -16.89 -16.26
CA GLU A 140 -6.97 -18.11 -16.15
C GLU A 140 -6.41 -19.00 -15.04
N VAL A 141 -7.25 -19.88 -14.51
CA VAL A 141 -6.84 -20.87 -13.52
C VAL A 141 -5.78 -21.79 -14.12
N SER A 142 -4.56 -21.71 -13.60
CA SER A 142 -3.59 -22.79 -13.84
C SER A 142 -3.98 -23.96 -12.94
N GLN A 143 -4.32 -25.11 -13.53
CA GLN A 143 -4.47 -26.33 -12.75
C GLN A 143 -3.08 -26.71 -12.22
N GLY A 144 -2.82 -26.34 -10.97
CA GLY A 144 -1.63 -26.78 -10.25
C GLY A 144 -1.57 -28.31 -10.26
N TRP A 145 -0.47 -28.82 -10.78
CA TRP A 145 -0.16 -30.24 -10.97
C TRP A 145 -0.48 -31.05 -9.70
N SER A 146 -1.44 -31.98 -9.80
CA SER A 146 -1.65 -33.00 -8.77
C SER A 146 -0.56 -34.07 -8.93
N GLY A 147 0.55 -33.93 -8.20
CA GLY A 147 1.50 -35.02 -8.04
C GLY A 147 0.82 -36.19 -7.32
N GLY A 148 0.69 -37.33 -8.01
CA GLY A 148 0.26 -38.61 -7.44
C GLY A 148 1.37 -39.32 -6.69
#